data_AF-A0A351TIK1-F1
#
_entry.id   AF-A0A351TIK1-F1
#
_cell.length_a   1.000
_cell.length_b   1.000
_cell.length_c   1.000
_cell.angle_alpha   90.00
_cell.angle_beta   90.00
_cell.angle_gamma   90.00
#
_symmetry.space_group_name_H-M   'P 1'
#
loop_
_entity.id
_entity.type
_entity.pdbx_description
1 polymer ?
#
loop_
_entity_poly.entity_id
_entity_poly.type
_entity_poly.pdbx_seq_one_letter_code
_entity_poly.pdbx_strand_id
1 'polypeptide(L)'
;IQVLTPMQRGVVGATNLNLVLQEAVNPQGEGLRRSGFVFRAGDKVMQIKNNYDKEVFNGDIGIIDSVDLTERTLAVNFDNRKIVYDSTELDELVHAYATTIHKAQGSEYPIVVMPVLMNHYVMLQRNLVYTGITRAKKILVMVGTKKALAYAVRNVTVTRRNTMLTERLGGAGEAE
;
A
#
# COMPACT_ATOMS: atom_id res chain seq x y z
N ILE A 1 -12.46 -4.24 -1.89
CA ILE A 1 -11.47 -5.26 -1.44
C ILE A 1 -10.10 -4.62 -1.52
N GLN A 2 -9.18 -4.91 -0.58
CA GLN A 2 -7.79 -4.43 -0.64
C GLN A 2 -6.81 -5.60 -0.49
N VAL A 3 -5.79 -5.64 -1.34
CA VAL A 3 -4.67 -6.59 -1.17
C VAL A 3 -3.58 -5.92 -0.34
N LEU A 4 -3.16 -6.56 0.75
CA LEU A 4 -2.11 -6.08 1.65
C LEU A 4 -0.95 -7.06 1.71
N THR A 5 0.25 -6.62 1.32
CA THR A 5 1.44 -7.49 1.27
C THR A 5 2.55 -7.00 2.21
N PRO A 6 3.38 -7.91 2.76
CA PRO A 6 4.53 -7.52 3.58
C PRO A 6 5.61 -6.72 2.83
N MET A 7 5.71 -6.85 1.50
CA MET A 7 6.86 -6.34 0.73
C MET A 7 6.44 -5.54 -0.51
N GLN A 8 7.30 -4.61 -0.93
CA GLN A 8 7.10 -3.84 -2.17
C GLN A 8 7.50 -4.66 -3.41
N ARG A 9 8.60 -5.42 -3.34
CA ARG A 9 9.17 -6.19 -4.44
C ARG A 9 8.99 -7.71 -4.25
N GLY A 10 9.20 -8.46 -5.33
CA GLY A 10 9.07 -9.93 -5.37
C GLY A 10 7.75 -10.39 -5.97
N VAL A 11 7.59 -11.71 -6.11
CA VAL A 11 6.43 -12.33 -6.80
C VAL A 11 5.09 -11.95 -6.16
N VAL A 12 5.01 -11.88 -4.83
CA VAL A 12 3.83 -11.36 -4.12
C VAL A 12 4.08 -9.98 -3.48
N GLY A 13 5.04 -9.23 -4.04
CA GLY A 13 5.25 -7.83 -3.67
C GLY A 13 4.21 -6.90 -4.29
N ALA A 14 3.98 -5.75 -3.67
CA ALA A 14 2.92 -4.82 -4.07
C ALA A 14 3.04 -4.41 -5.54
N THR A 15 4.27 -4.18 -6.03
CA THR A 15 4.53 -3.81 -7.43
C THR A 15 4.06 -4.90 -8.41
N ASN A 16 4.46 -6.15 -8.19
CA ASN A 16 4.06 -7.25 -9.09
C ASN A 16 2.57 -7.55 -8.99
N LEU A 17 2.03 -7.55 -7.77
CA LEU A 17 0.60 -7.77 -7.54
C LEU A 17 -0.23 -6.69 -8.23
N ASN A 18 0.18 -5.43 -8.22
CA ASN A 18 -0.54 -4.37 -8.94
C ASN A 18 -0.62 -4.63 -10.44
N LEU A 19 0.48 -5.06 -11.07
CA LEU A 19 0.49 -5.42 -12.50
C LEU A 19 -0.47 -6.57 -12.80
N VAL A 20 -0.32 -7.68 -12.07
CA VAL A 20 -1.16 -8.88 -12.27
C VAL A 20 -2.63 -8.60 -11.96
N LEU A 21 -2.92 -7.81 -10.92
CA LEU A 21 -4.28 -7.45 -10.57
C LEU A 21 -4.89 -6.52 -11.62
N GLN A 22 -4.14 -5.55 -12.13
CA GLN A 22 -4.61 -4.71 -13.24
C GLN A 22 -4.96 -5.57 -14.44
N GLU A 23 -4.11 -6.51 -14.85
CA GLU A 23 -4.40 -7.42 -15.96
C GLU A 23 -5.64 -8.28 -15.69
N ALA A 24 -5.87 -8.70 -14.45
CA ALA A 24 -7.03 -9.53 -14.10
C ALA A 24 -8.35 -8.74 -14.05
N VAL A 25 -8.33 -7.49 -13.55
CA VAL A 25 -9.55 -6.72 -13.25
C VAL A 25 -9.80 -5.57 -14.21
N ASN A 26 -8.77 -5.09 -14.90
CA ASN A 26 -8.83 -4.02 -15.89
C ASN A 26 -7.90 -4.31 -17.11
N PRO A 27 -8.10 -5.44 -17.82
CA PRO A 27 -7.20 -5.91 -18.88
C PRO A 27 -7.16 -5.01 -20.12
N GLN A 28 -8.28 -4.37 -20.43
CA GLN A 28 -8.51 -3.65 -21.68
C GLN A 28 -8.48 -2.15 -21.46
N GLY A 29 -8.23 -1.41 -22.54
CA GLY A 29 -8.27 0.04 -22.54
C GLY A 29 -6.94 0.67 -22.91
N GLU A 30 -7.07 1.79 -23.60
CA GLU A 30 -5.97 2.71 -23.85
C GLU A 30 -5.57 3.40 -22.55
N GLY A 31 -4.28 3.71 -22.42
CA GLY A 31 -3.74 4.24 -21.18
C GLY A 31 -2.41 4.95 -21.36
N LEU A 32 -2.12 5.89 -20.48
CA LEU A 32 -0.86 6.61 -20.48
C LEU A 32 0.23 5.77 -19.81
N ARG A 33 1.41 5.76 -20.42
CA ARG A 33 2.55 4.98 -19.93
C ARG A 33 3.53 5.86 -19.19
N ARG A 34 3.93 5.44 -17.98
CA ARG A 34 5.00 6.08 -17.21
C ARG A 34 5.72 5.04 -16.36
N SER A 35 7.04 5.10 -16.34
CA SER A 35 7.88 4.30 -15.44
C SER A 35 7.60 2.78 -15.47
N GLY A 36 7.25 2.26 -16.65
CA GLY A 36 6.94 0.84 -16.87
C GLY A 36 5.49 0.42 -16.55
N PHE A 37 4.66 1.36 -16.09
CA PHE A 37 3.24 1.13 -15.81
C PHE A 37 2.36 1.77 -16.88
N VAL A 38 1.17 1.22 -17.07
CA VAL A 38 0.12 1.77 -17.93
C VAL A 38 -1.03 2.19 -17.02
N PHE A 39 -1.47 3.44 -17.08
CA PHE A 39 -2.61 3.95 -16.32
C PHE A 39 -3.82 4.04 -17.24
N ARG A 40 -4.89 3.33 -16.88
CA ARG A 40 -6.14 3.22 -17.65
C ARG A 40 -7.31 3.78 -16.85
N ALA A 41 -8.36 4.19 -17.56
CA ALA A 41 -9.64 4.45 -16.91
C ALA A 41 -10.10 3.21 -16.11
N GLY A 42 -10.68 3.43 -14.94
CA GLY A 42 -11.05 2.40 -13.97
C GLY A 42 -9.92 1.95 -13.05
N ASP A 43 -8.66 2.35 -13.28
CA ASP A 43 -7.57 1.95 -12.39
C ASP A 43 -7.68 2.58 -11.01
N LYS A 44 -7.47 1.75 -9.99
CA LYS A 44 -7.28 2.23 -8.63
C LYS A 44 -5.84 2.71 -8.47
N VAL A 45 -5.65 3.98 -8.13
CA VAL A 45 -4.34 4.61 -7.93
C VAL A 45 -4.19 5.23 -6.56
N MET A 46 -2.95 5.50 -6.17
CA MET A 46 -2.58 6.18 -4.94
C MET A 46 -1.57 7.28 -5.24
N GLN A 47 -1.80 8.45 -4.66
CA GLN A 47 -0.85 9.57 -4.66
C GLN A 47 0.33 9.22 -3.75
N ILE A 48 1.56 9.39 -4.22
CA ILE A 48 2.77 9.05 -3.45
C ILE A 48 3.58 10.25 -2.97
N LYS A 49 3.20 11.47 -3.39
CA LYS A 49 3.84 12.73 -3.02
C LYS A 49 2.77 13.78 -2.71
N ASN A 50 2.99 14.63 -1.70
CA ASN A 50 2.05 15.72 -1.44
C ASN A 50 2.12 16.74 -2.58
N ASN A 51 0.96 17.11 -3.12
CA ASN A 51 0.79 18.17 -4.08
C ASN A 51 -0.21 19.18 -3.50
N TYR A 52 0.32 20.30 -2.99
CA TYR A 52 -0.48 21.30 -2.28
C TYR A 52 -1.34 22.13 -3.22
N ASP A 53 -0.90 22.36 -4.45
CA ASP A 53 -1.65 23.12 -5.45
C ASP A 53 -2.93 22.38 -5.87
N LYS A 54 -2.87 21.04 -5.90
CA LYS A 54 -4.01 20.16 -6.22
C LYS A 54 -4.74 19.64 -4.98
N GLU A 55 -4.26 19.97 -3.78
CA GLU A 55 -4.80 19.51 -2.49
C GLU A 55 -4.96 17.98 -2.39
N VAL A 56 -3.94 17.24 -2.89
CA VAL A 56 -3.85 15.77 -2.79
C VAL A 56 -2.58 15.36 -2.05
N PHE A 57 -2.70 14.39 -1.16
CA PHE A 57 -1.65 14.02 -0.23
C PHE A 57 -1.18 12.58 -0.41
N ASN A 58 0.04 12.30 0.03
CA ASN A 58 0.62 10.96 -0.02
C ASN A 58 -0.25 9.98 0.78
N GLY A 59 -0.72 8.93 0.11
CA GLY A 59 -1.61 7.92 0.66
C GLY A 59 -3.05 8.07 0.20
N ASP A 60 -3.44 9.21 -0.39
CA ASP A 60 -4.77 9.38 -0.97
C ASP A 60 -4.99 8.36 -2.08
N ILE A 61 -6.15 7.70 -2.05
CA ILE A 61 -6.54 6.66 -3.00
C ILE A 61 -7.65 7.22 -3.88
N GLY A 62 -7.50 7.05 -5.19
CA GLY A 62 -8.48 7.47 -6.17
C GLY A 62 -8.72 6.42 -7.24
N ILE A 63 -9.69 6.70 -8.11
CA ILE A 63 -9.99 5.91 -9.31
C ILE A 63 -9.79 6.82 -10.52
N ILE A 64 -9.11 6.33 -11.56
CA ILE A 64 -8.98 7.07 -12.82
C ILE A 64 -10.35 7.06 -13.52
N ASP A 65 -10.97 8.23 -13.68
CA ASP A 65 -12.25 8.37 -14.37
C ASP A 65 -12.07 8.32 -15.89
N SER A 66 -11.04 9.00 -16.40
CA SER A 66 -10.81 9.14 -17.85
C SER A 66 -9.33 9.33 -18.17
N VAL A 67 -8.94 8.91 -19.37
CA VAL A 67 -7.60 9.12 -19.94
C VAL A 67 -7.78 9.75 -21.32
N ASP A 68 -7.08 10.86 -21.58
CA ASP A 68 -7.02 11.52 -22.88
C ASP A 68 -5.62 11.32 -23.48
N LEU A 69 -5.56 10.57 -24.58
CA LEU A 69 -4.29 10.31 -25.27
C LEU A 69 -3.82 11.48 -26.15
N THR A 70 -4.75 12.33 -26.61
CA THR A 70 -4.43 13.48 -27.47
C THR A 70 -3.76 14.56 -26.65
N GLU A 71 -4.38 14.94 -25.55
CA GLU A 71 -3.85 15.93 -24.60
C GLU A 71 -2.83 15.32 -23.63
N ARG A 72 -2.70 13.99 -23.63
CA ARG A 72 -1.82 13.21 -22.73
C ARG A 72 -2.09 13.50 -21.25
N THR A 73 -3.37 13.63 -20.90
CA THR A 73 -3.81 13.86 -19.51
C THR A 73 -4.63 12.68 -18.99
N LEU A 74 -4.72 12.57 -17.66
CA LEU A 74 -5.67 11.68 -17.00
C LEU A 74 -6.40 12.42 -15.88
N ALA A 75 -7.62 12.00 -15.59
CA ALA A 75 -8.40 12.53 -14.48
C ALA A 75 -8.61 11.45 -13.43
N VAL A 76 -8.22 11.74 -12.19
CA VAL A 76 -8.41 10.87 -11.04
C VAL A 76 -9.48 11.46 -10.13
N ASN A 77 -10.43 10.64 -9.72
CA ASN A 77 -11.40 10.95 -8.69
C ASN A 77 -10.85 10.51 -7.32
N PHE A 78 -10.48 11.50 -6.50
CA PHE A 78 -10.13 11.33 -5.10
C PHE A 78 -11.30 11.79 -4.23
N ASP A 79 -12.11 10.85 -3.76
CA ASP A 79 -13.25 11.11 -2.87
C ASP A 79 -14.18 12.23 -3.38
N ASN A 80 -14.71 12.05 -4.60
CA ASN A 80 -15.54 13.00 -5.36
C ASN A 80 -14.84 14.29 -5.81
N ARG A 81 -13.52 14.39 -5.65
CA ARG A 81 -12.72 15.49 -6.22
C ARG A 81 -12.00 15.01 -7.46
N LYS A 82 -12.32 15.62 -8.61
CA LYS A 82 -11.68 15.31 -9.88
C LYS A 82 -10.41 16.12 -10.03
N ILE A 83 -9.27 15.44 -10.05
CA ILE A 83 -7.94 16.04 -10.18
C ILE A 83 -7.33 15.58 -11.51
N VAL A 84 -6.90 16.53 -12.34
CA VAL A 84 -6.28 16.25 -13.64
C VAL A 84 -4.77 16.19 -13.48
N TYR A 85 -4.15 15.21 -14.13
CA TYR A 85 -2.71 14.99 -14.18
C TYR A 85 -2.24 15.02 -15.63
N ASP A 86 -1.19 15.78 -15.88
CA ASP A 86 -0.43 15.69 -17.12
C ASP A 86 0.49 14.45 -17.11
N SER A 87 0.87 13.98 -18.30
CA SER A 87 1.81 12.88 -18.48
C SER A 87 3.15 13.04 -17.72
N THR A 88 3.59 14.27 -17.46
CA THR A 88 4.79 14.58 -16.68
C THR A 88 4.62 14.38 -15.17
N GLU A 89 3.38 14.43 -14.67
CA GLU A 89 3.04 14.31 -13.26
C GLU A 89 2.74 12.86 -12.84
N LEU A 90 2.71 11.93 -13.80
CA LEU A 90 2.36 10.52 -13.56
C LEU A 90 3.31 9.77 -12.63
N ASP A 91 4.52 10.30 -12.40
CA ASP A 91 5.43 9.75 -11.39
C ASP A 91 4.94 9.99 -9.96
N GLU A 92 3.92 10.84 -9.76
CA GLU A 92 3.28 11.05 -8.46
C GLU A 92 2.18 10.02 -8.15
N LEU A 93 1.85 9.15 -9.12
CA LEU A 93 0.83 8.11 -8.99
C LEU A 93 1.41 6.71 -9.07
N VAL A 94 0.83 5.79 -8.32
CA VAL A 94 1.07 4.35 -8.45
C VAL A 94 -0.25 3.59 -8.41
N HIS A 95 -0.32 2.42 -9.04
CA HIS A 95 -1.45 1.51 -8.84
C HIS A 95 -1.60 1.12 -7.37
N ALA A 96 -2.85 0.97 -6.94
CA ALA A 96 -3.23 0.75 -5.54
C ALA A 96 -4.17 -0.45 -5.34
N TYR A 97 -4.23 -1.38 -6.29
CA TYR A 97 -4.89 -2.67 -6.13
C TYR A 97 -4.28 -3.47 -4.97
N ALA A 98 -2.95 -3.41 -4.85
CA ALA A 98 -2.17 -3.91 -3.74
C ALA A 98 -1.32 -2.79 -3.13
N THR A 99 -1.20 -2.80 -1.80
CA THR A 99 -0.28 -1.91 -1.07
C THR A 99 0.43 -2.69 0.03
N THR A 100 1.48 -2.11 0.60
CA THR A 100 2.17 -2.75 1.72
C THR A 100 1.42 -2.55 3.02
N ILE A 101 1.55 -3.49 3.95
CA ILE A 101 0.95 -3.38 5.29
C ILE A 101 1.42 -2.10 6.00
N HIS A 102 2.68 -1.70 5.80
CA HIS A 102 3.22 -0.44 6.35
C HIS A 102 2.51 0.80 5.80
N LYS A 103 2.28 0.87 4.49
CA LYS A 103 1.54 1.98 3.88
C LYS A 103 0.06 2.01 4.25
N ALA A 104 -0.50 0.87 4.65
CA ALA A 104 -1.90 0.77 5.10
C ALA A 104 -2.09 1.08 6.61
N GLN A 105 -1.04 1.50 7.32
CA GLN A 105 -1.18 1.90 8.73
C GLN A 105 -2.14 3.08 8.86
N GLY A 106 -3.08 3.00 9.80
CA GLY A 106 -4.15 3.99 9.97
C GLY A 106 -5.35 3.83 9.04
N SER A 107 -5.23 3.05 7.95
CA SER A 107 -6.35 2.73 7.05
C SER A 107 -7.10 1.47 7.48
N GLU A 108 -8.36 1.34 7.12
CA GLU A 108 -9.15 0.12 7.33
C GLU A 108 -10.02 -0.18 6.10
N TYR A 109 -10.19 -1.46 5.78
CA TYR A 109 -10.93 -1.90 4.61
C TYR A 109 -11.99 -2.93 5.00
N PRO A 110 -13.17 -2.95 4.34
CA PRO A 110 -14.19 -3.96 4.58
C PRO A 110 -13.66 -5.40 4.43
N ILE A 111 -12.84 -5.61 3.40
CA ILE A 111 -12.29 -6.92 3.03
C ILE A 111 -10.80 -6.75 2.70
N VAL A 112 -9.96 -7.55 3.35
CA VAL A 112 -8.51 -7.62 3.10
C VAL A 112 -8.13 -9.00 2.60
N VAL A 113 -7.30 -9.04 1.55
CA VAL A 113 -6.60 -10.26 1.11
C VAL A 113 -5.11 -10.09 1.41
N MET A 114 -4.52 -11.03 2.15
CA MET A 114 -3.14 -10.92 2.63
C MET A 114 -2.34 -12.17 2.24
N PRO A 115 -1.40 -12.08 1.28
CA PRO A 115 -0.46 -13.17 1.03
C PRO A 115 0.54 -13.35 2.18
N VAL A 116 0.65 -14.57 2.69
CA VAL A 116 1.56 -14.96 3.79
C VAL A 116 2.38 -16.19 3.37
N LEU A 117 3.55 -15.93 2.80
CA LEU A 117 4.41 -16.94 2.16
C LEU A 117 5.85 -16.88 2.70
N MET A 118 6.56 -18.01 2.65
CA MET A 118 7.93 -18.12 3.18
C MET A 118 8.98 -17.39 2.32
N ASN A 119 8.67 -17.09 1.06
CA ASN A 119 9.51 -16.27 0.17
C ASN A 119 9.79 -14.86 0.74
N HIS A 120 9.03 -14.42 1.75
CA HIS A 120 9.20 -13.14 2.42
C HIS A 120 9.48 -13.28 3.93
N TYR A 121 10.13 -14.37 4.34
CA TYR A 121 10.31 -14.72 5.76
C TYR A 121 10.98 -13.62 6.60
N VAL A 122 11.83 -12.77 6.02
CA VAL A 122 12.49 -11.64 6.71
C VAL A 122 11.46 -10.64 7.26
N MET A 123 10.38 -10.38 6.52
CA MET A 123 9.31 -9.47 6.94
C MET A 123 8.22 -10.16 7.77
N LEU A 124 8.26 -11.49 7.92
CA LEU A 124 7.28 -12.24 8.69
C LEU A 124 7.53 -12.06 10.20
N GLN A 125 7.06 -10.93 10.72
CA GLN A 125 7.10 -10.57 12.14
C GLN A 125 5.69 -10.50 12.71
N ARG A 126 5.54 -10.80 14.01
CA ARG A 126 4.24 -10.85 14.68
C ARG A 126 3.48 -9.52 14.57
N ASN A 127 4.17 -8.41 14.82
CA ASN A 127 3.60 -7.05 14.73
C ASN A 127 3.11 -6.72 13.31
N LEU A 128 3.84 -7.12 12.27
CA LEU A 128 3.43 -6.87 10.89
C LEU A 128 2.15 -7.64 10.54
N VAL A 129 2.11 -8.93 10.86
CA VAL A 129 0.92 -9.77 10.60
C VAL A 129 -0.27 -9.27 11.42
N TYR A 130 -0.07 -8.94 12.69
CA TYR A 130 -1.10 -8.33 13.53
C TYR A 130 -1.64 -7.03 12.93
N THR A 131 -0.76 -6.16 12.47
CA THR A 131 -1.14 -4.90 11.80
C THR A 131 -2.00 -5.20 10.57
N GLY A 132 -1.57 -6.12 9.70
CA GLY A 132 -2.33 -6.53 8.51
C GLY A 132 -3.72 -7.10 8.84
N ILE A 133 -3.81 -7.95 9.86
CA ILE A 133 -5.08 -8.53 10.35
C ILE A 133 -6.04 -7.42 10.77
N THR A 134 -5.57 -6.47 11.59
CA THR A 134 -6.42 -5.38 12.11
C THR A 134 -6.84 -4.36 11.05
N ARG A 135 -6.32 -4.43 9.82
CA ARG A 135 -6.83 -3.58 8.72
C ARG A 135 -8.17 -4.07 8.16
N ALA A 136 -8.58 -5.31 8.45
CA ALA A 136 -9.81 -5.91 7.96
C ALA A 136 -10.99 -5.63 8.91
N LYS A 137 -12.02 -4.92 8.43
CA LYS A 137 -13.22 -4.63 9.23
C LYS A 137 -14.20 -5.80 9.31
N LYS A 138 -14.37 -6.55 8.22
CA LYS A 138 -15.38 -7.62 8.11
C LYS A 138 -14.76 -8.96 7.76
N ILE A 139 -13.97 -9.02 6.69
CA ILE A 139 -13.42 -10.27 6.17
C ILE A 139 -11.92 -10.13 5.95
N LEU A 140 -11.17 -11.11 6.47
CA LEU A 140 -9.76 -11.31 6.17
C LEU A 140 -9.57 -12.65 5.45
N VAL A 141 -8.95 -12.61 4.28
CA VAL A 141 -8.54 -13.81 3.53
C VAL A 141 -7.01 -13.88 3.53
N MET A 142 -6.45 -14.88 4.19
CA MET A 142 -5.01 -15.13 4.17
C MET A 142 -4.67 -16.19 3.13
N VAL A 143 -3.77 -15.87 2.20
CA VAL A 143 -3.37 -16.76 1.11
C VAL A 143 -1.92 -17.18 1.31
N GLY A 144 -1.67 -18.47 1.54
CA GLY A 144 -0.32 -18.98 1.65
C GLY A 144 -0.19 -20.21 2.53
N THR A 145 0.90 -20.31 3.29
CA THR A 145 1.23 -21.55 4.02
C THR A 145 1.04 -21.40 5.52
N LYS A 146 0.51 -22.44 6.19
CA LYS A 146 0.43 -22.51 7.65
C LYS A 146 1.81 -22.31 8.30
N LYS A 147 2.87 -22.80 7.64
CA LYS A 147 4.27 -22.62 8.08
C LYS A 147 4.67 -21.15 8.16
N ALA A 148 4.35 -20.34 7.15
CA ALA A 148 4.66 -18.91 7.13
C ALA A 148 3.93 -18.15 8.25
N LEU A 149 2.64 -18.45 8.45
CA LEU A 149 1.89 -17.85 9.55
C LEU A 149 2.47 -18.26 10.92
N ALA A 150 2.74 -19.54 11.13
CA ALA A 150 3.34 -20.04 12.38
C ALA A 150 4.71 -19.41 12.65
N TYR A 151 5.53 -19.24 11.61
CA TYR A 151 6.81 -18.53 11.71
C TYR A 151 6.61 -17.08 12.14
N ALA A 152 5.72 -16.34 11.48
CA ALA A 152 5.45 -14.94 11.79
C ALA A 152 4.96 -14.73 13.23
N VAL A 153 4.05 -15.60 13.70
CA VAL A 153 3.50 -15.52 15.06
C VAL A 153 4.57 -15.78 16.11
N ARG A 154 5.54 -16.66 15.86
CA ARG A 154 6.66 -16.95 16.78
C ARG A 154 7.78 -15.92 16.71
N ASN A 155 7.88 -15.19 15.60
CA ASN A 155 8.91 -14.19 15.39
C ASN A 155 8.58 -12.88 16.12
N VAL A 156 8.94 -12.82 17.40
CA VAL A 156 8.77 -11.65 18.29
C VAL A 156 10.00 -10.76 18.26
N THR A 157 10.65 -10.61 17.10
CA THR A 157 11.79 -9.70 16.98
C THR A 157 11.31 -8.26 17.00
N VAL A 158 10.91 -7.78 18.17
CA VAL A 158 10.93 -6.36 18.50
C VAL A 158 12.40 -6.05 18.65
N THR A 159 13.03 -5.53 17.59
CA THR A 159 14.36 -4.94 17.69
C THR A 159 14.33 -4.03 18.91
N ARG A 160 15.19 -4.29 19.92
CA ARG A 160 15.32 -3.38 21.06
C ARG A 160 15.52 -1.98 20.47
N ARG A 161 14.53 -1.11 20.67
CA ARG A 161 14.62 0.27 20.19
C ARG A 161 15.53 0.99 21.16
N ASN A 162 16.64 1.53 20.66
CA ASN A 162 17.50 2.39 21.45
C ASN A 162 16.73 3.70 21.70
N THR A 163 16.12 3.83 22.88
CA THR A 163 15.36 5.02 23.28
C THR A 163 15.52 5.25 24.78
N MET A 164 15.79 6.50 25.16
CA MET A 164 15.86 6.95 26.56
C MET A 164 14.54 7.58 27.01
N LEU A 165 13.47 7.50 26.22
CA LEU A 165 12.20 8.19 26.52
C LEU A 165 11.61 7.70 27.86
N THR A 166 11.66 6.40 28.13
CA THR A 166 11.19 5.82 29.40
C THR A 166 11.99 6.37 30.58
N GLU A 167 13.32 6.46 30.45
CA GLU A 167 14.21 7.00 31.47
C GLU A 167 13.96 8.50 31.72
N ARG A 168 13.71 9.27 30.66
CA ARG A 168 13.40 10.71 30.75
C ARG A 168 12.02 11.00 31.35
N LEU A 169 11.02 10.16 31.05
CA LEU A 169 9.66 10.30 31.60
C LEU A 169 9.55 9.77 33.05
N GLY A 170 10.37 8.78 33.41
CA GLY A 170 10.41 8.21 34.75
C GLY A 170 11.02 9.13 35.81
N GLY A 171 11.48 10.32 35.42
CA GLY A 171 12.15 11.25 36.33
C GLY A 171 13.47 10.66 36.81
N ALA A 172 14.53 10.77 36.00
CA ALA A 172 15.88 10.85 36.54
C ALA A 172 16.05 12.22 37.24
N GLY A 173 15.29 12.40 38.32
CA GLY A 173 15.64 13.22 39.46
C GLY A 173 15.96 12.26 40.61
N GLU A 174 17.11 12.48 41.24
CA GLU A 174 17.68 11.80 42.42
C GLU A 174 18.38 10.45 42.11
N ALA A 175 19.69 10.26 42.32
CA ALA A 175 20.64 10.91 43.20
C ALA A 175 22.08 10.90 42.63
N GLU A 176 22.86 11.86 43.14
CA GLU A 176 24.32 12.01 43.23
C GLU A 176 25.22 10.82 42.81
#